data_AF-A0AAW9F088-F1
#
_entry.id   AF-A0AAW9F088-F1
#
_cell.length_a   1.000
_cell.length_b   1.000
_cell.length_c   1.000
_cell.angle_alpha   90.00
_cell.angle_beta   90.00
_cell.angle_gamma   90.00
#
_symmetry.space_group_name_H-M   'P 1'
#
loop_
_entity.id
_entity.type
_entity.pdbx_description
1 polymer ?
#
loop_
_entity_poly.entity_id
_entity_poly.type
_entity_poly.pdbx_seq_one_letter_code
_entity_poly.pdbx_strand_id
1 'polypeptide(L)'
;MRKKDVSLKPNAIVTPCPQCGNNTDFRVVAERVAVDGCEVYVECCCGFDPTAENTDYRLEDAMGYVDLGNIQQALRCWNEALAHTVVIH
;
A
#
# COMPACT_ATOMS: atom_id res chain seq x y z
N MET A 1 9.97 8.13 -9.00
CA MET A 1 9.18 7.73 -7.81
C MET A 1 8.50 8.95 -7.24
N ARG A 2 7.17 8.92 -7.08
CA ARG A 2 6.39 9.93 -6.33
C ARG A 2 5.94 9.32 -5.01
N LYS A 3 5.95 10.10 -3.94
CA LYS A 3 5.46 9.67 -2.62
C LYS A 3 4.50 10.71 -2.05
N LYS A 4 3.49 10.26 -1.30
CA LYS A 4 2.51 11.11 -0.63
C LYS A 4 2.10 10.49 0.70
N ASP A 5 2.30 11.24 1.78
CA ASP A 5 1.85 10.83 3.11
C ASP A 5 0.35 11.11 3.26
N VAL A 6 -0.37 10.15 3.83
CA VAL A 6 -1.80 10.22 4.10
C VAL A 6 -2.11 9.75 5.52
N SER A 7 -2.99 10.50 6.18
CA SER A 7 -3.52 10.14 7.49
C SER A 7 -5.02 9.90 7.36
N LEU A 8 -5.45 8.71 7.78
CA LEU A 8 -6.84 8.30 7.84
C LEU A 8 -7.41 8.62 9.22
N LYS A 9 -8.73 8.78 9.29
CA LYS A 9 -9.42 8.73 10.58
C LYS A 9 -9.28 7.33 11.19
N PRO A 10 -9.38 7.19 12.52
CA PRO A 10 -9.51 5.88 13.16
C PRO A 10 -10.60 5.06 12.46
N ASN A 11 -10.26 3.82 12.10
CA ASN A 11 -11.10 2.98 11.27
C ASN A 11 -10.89 1.49 11.60
N ALA A 12 -11.85 0.65 11.19
CA ALA A 12 -11.79 -0.81 11.29
C ALA A 12 -11.69 -1.48 9.90
N ILE A 13 -11.42 -0.70 8.85
CA ILE A 13 -11.45 -1.14 7.45
C ILE A 13 -10.05 -1.53 6.98
N VAL A 14 -9.03 -0.78 7.39
CA VAL A 14 -7.63 -1.05 7.04
C VAL A 14 -7.02 -1.96 8.10
N THR A 15 -6.49 -3.10 7.64
CA THR A 15 -5.82 -4.08 8.49
C THR A 15 -4.59 -3.43 9.13
N PRO A 16 -4.44 -3.52 10.47
CA PRO A 16 -3.29 -2.97 11.17
C PRO A 16 -1.96 -3.54 10.67
N CYS A 17 -0.93 -2.69 10.62
CA CYS A 17 0.42 -3.11 10.33
C CYS A 17 0.88 -4.17 11.36
N PRO A 18 1.37 -5.34 10.92
CA PRO A 18 1.82 -6.40 11.84
C PRO A 18 3.07 -6.01 12.64
N GLN A 19 3.83 -5.00 12.20
CA GLN A 19 5.08 -4.58 12.85
C GLN A 19 4.86 -3.54 13.97
N CYS A 20 3.87 -2.65 13.83
CA CYS A 20 3.69 -1.54 14.77
C CYS A 20 2.22 -1.25 15.17
N GLY A 21 1.25 -1.99 14.63
CA GLY A 21 -0.17 -1.81 14.93
C GLY A 21 -0.82 -0.58 14.29
N ASN A 22 -0.08 0.26 13.57
CA ASN A 22 -0.64 1.42 12.86
C ASN A 22 -1.66 0.99 11.79
N ASN A 23 -2.78 1.71 11.70
CA ASN A 23 -3.75 1.58 10.61
C ASN A 23 -4.30 2.92 10.12
N THR A 24 -3.64 4.02 10.47
CA THR A 24 -4.07 5.38 10.12
C THR A 24 -3.07 6.11 9.23
N ASP A 25 -1.77 5.88 9.41
CA ASP A 25 -0.74 6.69 8.76
C ASP A 25 0.07 5.86 7.75
N PHE A 26 -0.03 6.26 6.48
CA PHE A 26 0.57 5.54 5.36
C PHE A 26 1.29 6.50 4.43
N ARG A 27 2.32 5.99 3.77
CA ARG A 27 2.97 6.62 2.63
C ARG A 27 2.55 5.91 1.37
N VAL A 28 1.85 6.62 0.50
CA VAL A 28 1.49 6.13 -0.83
C VAL A 28 2.69 6.34 -1.74
N VAL A 29 3.14 5.29 -2.41
CA VAL A 29 4.26 5.29 -3.34
C VAL A 29 3.75 4.99 -4.73
N ALA A 30 4.16 5.80 -5.71
CA ALA A 30 4.03 5.50 -7.13
C ALA A 30 5.43 5.35 -7.72
N GLU A 31 5.77 4.11 -8.06
CA GLU A 31 7.06 3.71 -8.61
C GLU A 31 6.89 3.38 -10.09
N ARG A 32 7.78 3.92 -10.94
CA ARG A 32 7.76 3.61 -12.36
C ARG A 32 8.53 2.31 -12.57
N VAL A 33 7.85 1.28 -13.03
CA VAL A 33 8.42 -0.06 -13.23
C VAL A 33 8.64 -0.39 -14.71
N ALA A 34 7.95 0.32 -15.61
CA ALA A 34 8.08 0.18 -17.06
C ALA A 34 8.03 1.53 -17.78
N VAL A 35 8.20 1.51 -19.12
CA VAL A 35 8.12 2.71 -19.95
C VAL A 35 6.74 3.36 -19.84
N ASP A 36 5.70 2.55 -19.71
CA ASP A 36 4.28 2.91 -19.72
C ASP A 36 3.50 2.37 -18.50
N GLY A 37 4.22 1.97 -17.44
CA GLY A 37 3.62 1.38 -16.25
C GLY A 37 4.26 1.85 -14.94
N CYS A 38 3.40 2.14 -13.97
CA CYS A 38 3.78 2.37 -12.59
C CYS A 38 3.05 1.38 -11.67
N GLU A 39 3.69 1.04 -10.57
CA GLU A 39 3.06 0.39 -9.42
C GLU A 39 2.75 1.45 -8.36
N VAL A 40 1.55 1.39 -7.83
CA VAL A 40 1.05 2.23 -6.74
C VAL A 40 0.76 1.34 -5.55
N TYR A 41 1.38 1.65 -4.41
CA TYR A 41 1.26 0.86 -3.19
C TYR A 41 1.38 1.75 -1.95
N VAL A 42 1.15 1.18 -0.77
CA VAL A 42 1.28 1.91 0.51
C VAL A 42 2.33 1.25 1.40
N GLU A 43 3.17 2.08 2.00
CA GLU A 43 4.10 1.73 3.07
C GLU A 43 3.50 2.22 4.39
N CYS A 44 3.61 1.45 5.47
CA CYS A 44 3.28 1.95 6.81
C CYS A 44 4.27 3.04 7.23
N CYS A 45 3.88 3.92 8.17
CA CYS A 45 4.76 4.91 8.77
C CYS A 45 6.05 4.32 9.39
N CYS A 46 6.05 3.05 9.81
CA CYS A 46 7.24 2.35 10.29
C CYS A 46 8.15 1.81 9.17
N GLY A 47 7.78 2.00 7.90
CA GLY A 47 8.52 1.54 6.73
C GLY A 47 8.15 0.14 6.25
N PHE A 48 7.21 -0.56 6.89
CA PHE A 48 6.77 -1.88 6.47
C PHE A 48 5.92 -1.83 5.19
N ASP A 49 6.28 -2.64 4.20
CA ASP A 49 5.55 -2.91 2.97
C ASP A 49 5.30 -4.43 2.86
N PRO A 50 4.04 -4.91 2.91
CA PRO A 50 3.72 -6.34 2.79
C PRO A 50 3.95 -6.90 1.39
N THR A 51 4.19 -6.05 0.39
CA THR A 51 4.39 -6.42 -1.01
C THR A 51 5.86 -6.34 -1.46
N ALA A 52 6.78 -6.04 -0.54
CA ALA A 52 8.20 -5.85 -0.88
C ALA A 52 8.84 -7.08 -1.56
N GLU A 53 8.43 -8.28 -1.17
CA GLU A 53 8.91 -9.55 -1.72
C GLU A 53 7.96 -10.17 -2.76
N ASN A 54 6.72 -9.69 -2.84
CA ASN A 54 5.74 -10.10 -3.85
C ASN A 54 4.85 -8.91 -4.25
N THR A 55 5.09 -8.41 -5.46
CA THR A 55 4.41 -7.22 -5.99
C THR A 55 3.05 -7.52 -6.63
N ASP A 56 2.59 -8.78 -6.68
CA ASP A 56 1.30 -9.19 -7.28
C ASP A 56 0.09 -8.44 -6.70
N TYR A 57 0.23 -7.92 -5.49
CA TYR A 57 -0.82 -7.17 -4.79
C TYR A 57 -0.70 -5.66 -4.97
N ARG A 58 0.21 -5.14 -5.80
CA ARG A 58 0.34 -3.69 -6.04
C ARG A 58 -0.67 -3.23 -7.10
N LEU A 59 -1.12 -1.98 -7.00
CA LEU A 59 -2.01 -1.40 -8.00
C LEU A 59 -1.20 -0.96 -9.21
N GLU A 60 -1.50 -1.49 -10.39
CA GLU A 60 -0.94 -0.97 -11.65
C GLU A 60 -1.66 0.30 -12.09
N ASP A 61 -0.90 1.34 -12.44
CA ASP A 61 -1.42 2.57 -13.03
C ASP A 61 -0.43 3.10 -14.08
N ALA A 62 -0.93 3.45 -15.27
CA ALA A 62 -0.05 3.86 -16.38
C ALA A 62 0.79 5.12 -16.05
N MET A 63 0.24 6.04 -15.24
CA MET A 63 0.82 7.37 -14.99
C MET A 63 1.30 7.56 -13.54
N GLY A 64 1.10 6.57 -12.68
CA GLY A 64 1.40 6.63 -11.24
C GLY A 64 0.58 7.69 -10.52
N TYR A 65 -0.73 7.79 -10.79
CA TYR A 65 -1.61 8.73 -10.10
C TYR A 65 -1.80 8.36 -8.62
N VAL A 66 -1.79 9.39 -7.76
CA VAL A 66 -1.97 9.29 -6.29
C VAL A 66 -3.17 10.11 -5.83
N ASP A 67 -4.25 10.04 -6.60
CA ASP A 67 -5.56 10.60 -6.26
C ASP A 67 -6.31 9.71 -5.25
N LEU A 68 -7.48 10.18 -4.79
CA LEU A 68 -8.25 9.48 -3.76
C LEU A 68 -8.64 8.06 -4.17
N GLY A 69 -8.97 7.82 -5.44
CA GLY A 69 -9.39 6.51 -5.92
C GLY A 69 -8.23 5.51 -5.85
N ASN A 70 -7.07 5.90 -6.38
CA ASN A 70 -5.88 5.06 -6.35
C ASN A 70 -5.36 4.84 -4.93
N ILE A 71 -5.47 5.83 -4.04
CA ILE A 71 -5.12 5.65 -2.62
C ILE A 71 -6.04 4.63 -1.95
N GLN A 72 -7.35 4.71 -2.19
CA GLN A 72 -8.30 3.75 -1.64
C GLN A 72 -8.05 2.33 -2.17
N GLN A 73 -7.71 2.20 -3.45
CA GLN A 73 -7.40 0.90 -4.03
C GLN A 73 -6.07 0.35 -3.51
N ALA A 74 -5.02 1.16 -3.37
CA ALA A 74 -3.75 0.75 -2.78
C ALA A 74 -3.91 0.30 -1.31
N LEU A 75 -4.83 0.88 -0.55
CA LEU A 75 -5.17 0.41 0.81
C LEU A 75 -5.94 -0.93 0.81
N ARG A 76 -6.73 -1.23 -0.23
CA ARG A 76 -7.37 -2.55 -0.40
C ARG A 76 -6.33 -3.62 -0.72
N CYS A 77 -5.45 -3.32 -1.67
CA CYS A 77 -4.26 -4.10 -2.01
C CYS A 77 -3.43 -4.45 -0.77
N TRP A 78 -3.18 -3.49 0.13
CA TRP A 78 -2.54 -3.72 1.43
C TRP A 78 -3.25 -4.78 2.28
N ASN A 79 -4.58 -4.67 2.41
CA ASN A 79 -5.37 -5.64 3.17
C ASN A 79 -5.28 -7.05 2.56
N GLU A 80 -5.36 -7.14 1.23
CA GLU A 80 -5.26 -8.39 0.48
C GLU A 80 -3.89 -9.04 0.69
N ALA A 81 -2.80 -8.29 0.51
CA ALA A 81 -1.44 -8.77 0.74
C ALA A 81 -1.29 -9.35 2.16
N LEU A 82 -1.78 -8.65 3.18
CA LEU A 82 -1.73 -9.12 4.57
C LEU A 82 -2.60 -10.36 4.82
N ALA A 83 -3.75 -10.47 4.16
CA ALA A 83 -4.62 -11.65 4.28
C ALA A 83 -3.99 -12.91 3.65
N HIS A 84 -3.12 -12.75 2.66
CA HIS A 84 -2.38 -13.84 2.01
C HIS A 84 -1.02 -14.14 2.66
N THR A 85 -0.53 -13.26 3.54
CA THR A 85 0.73 -13.44 4.27
C THR A 85 0.53 -14.24 5.57
N VAL A 86 -0.50 -15.10 5.68
CA VAL A 86 -0.73 -15.91 6.90
C VAL A 86 0.46 -16.84 7.12
N VAL A 87 1.31 -16.42 8.04
CA VAL A 87 2.42 -17.19 8.59
C VAL A 87 1.82 -18.33 9.39
N ILE A 88 2.07 -19.56 8.92
CA ILE A 88 1.84 -20.77 9.72
C ILE A 88 2.78 -20.67 10.92
N HIS A 89 2.23 -20.57 12.13
CA HIS A 89 2.99 -20.61 13.38
C HIS A 89 3.62 -21.98 13.61
#